data_AF-A0A412PBP8-F1
#
_entry.id   AF-A0A412PBP8-F1
#
_cell.length_a   1.000
_cell.length_b   1.000
_cell.length_c   1.000
_cell.angle_alpha   90.00
_cell.angle_beta   90.00
_cell.angle_gamma   90.00
#
_symmetry.space_group_name_H-M   'P 1'
#
loop_
_entity.id
_entity.type
_entity.pdbx_description
1 polymer ?
#
loop_
_entity_poly.entity_id
_entity_poly.type
_entity_poly.pdbx_seq_one_letter_code
_entity_poly.pdbx_strand_id
1 'polypeptide(L)'
;MSDYLIYCDDFQEGIWFQSLDNRLANAELEVIPSQRAQIERLGLYNVLKYDRPGIILQDNNETIFVLERTVEVPSGHNVGQRYGRLLAAAEARIPTVYFGPYAAYKHGGNTAGPRYMSLRLFYALRKVSEIYDTAVTTINWPVDQQYEVLRTPEKGNRLKQYLQLFFDYYDRNGSDGLTEYIYHSDFQKQQYLEQDYFAQREIRNPEQYDVPPESLEIIPIAEFNRRYGLDVHFANQIRRVVLYHVGMTNIRSDPYTGMAALYTNLYGDENSAVILEFANIERARWYQQSRLSKTYRMFKAFSDGIVFKDSFVTHDDL
;
A
#
# COMPACT_ATOMS: atom_id res chain seq x y z
N MET A 1 31.69 8.54 7.34
CA MET A 1 30.80 8.86 6.21
C MET A 1 29.78 7.74 6.20
N SER A 2 28.50 8.07 6.18
CA SER A 2 27.45 7.03 6.07
C SER A 2 27.53 6.42 4.67
N ASP A 3 27.57 5.09 4.60
CA ASP A 3 27.63 4.35 3.34
C ASP A 3 26.19 4.02 2.94
N TYR A 4 25.51 5.02 2.38
CA TYR A 4 24.14 4.87 1.90
C TYR A 4 24.10 4.01 0.64
N LEU A 5 23.15 3.07 0.61
CA LEU A 5 22.85 2.23 -0.53
C LEU A 5 21.38 2.40 -0.93
N ILE A 6 21.14 2.79 -2.17
CA ILE A 6 19.80 2.98 -2.73
C ILE A 6 19.51 1.79 -3.65
N TYR A 7 18.57 0.95 -3.23
CA TYR A 7 17.96 -0.01 -4.12
C TYR A 7 16.82 0.65 -4.89
N CYS A 8 16.82 0.54 -6.21
CA CYS A 8 15.77 1.09 -7.08
C CYS A 8 15.23 0.03 -8.06
N ASP A 9 13.95 0.12 -8.40
CA ASP A 9 13.36 -0.68 -9.46
C ASP A 9 13.81 -0.20 -10.86
N ASP A 10 14.06 1.11 -10.99
CA ASP A 10 14.60 1.75 -12.18
C ASP A 10 15.71 2.76 -11.81
N PHE A 11 16.83 2.70 -12.55
CA PHE A 11 18.02 3.51 -12.27
C PHE A 11 17.80 5.01 -12.45
N GLN A 12 16.93 5.44 -13.37
CA GLN A 12 16.64 6.86 -13.53
C GLN A 12 15.89 7.39 -12.29
N GLU A 13 15.04 6.57 -11.67
CA GLU A 13 14.41 6.90 -10.40
C GLU A 13 15.42 6.94 -9.26
N GLY A 14 16.37 5.99 -9.22
CA GLY A 14 17.47 6.00 -8.26
C GLY A 14 18.33 7.26 -8.34
N ILE A 15 18.77 7.64 -9.54
CA ILE A 15 19.55 8.87 -9.80
C ILE A 15 18.73 10.12 -9.41
N TRP A 16 17.44 10.14 -9.74
CA TRP A 16 16.57 11.24 -9.34
C TRP A 16 16.49 11.36 -7.82
N PHE A 17 16.27 10.26 -7.10
CA PHE A 17 16.21 10.24 -5.64
C PHE A 17 17.52 10.67 -5.00
N GLN A 18 18.65 10.20 -5.53
CA GLN A 18 19.99 10.59 -5.11
C GLN A 18 20.21 12.11 -5.19
N SER A 19 19.59 12.77 -6.18
CA SER A 19 19.70 14.23 -6.37
C SER A 19 18.84 15.06 -5.42
N LEU A 20 17.98 14.44 -4.60
CA LEU A 20 17.04 15.15 -3.73
C LEU A 20 17.70 15.69 -2.47
N ASP A 21 18.78 15.07 -1.99
CA ASP A 21 19.49 15.48 -0.79
C ASP A 21 21.00 15.29 -0.94
N ASN A 22 21.80 16.27 -0.50
CA ASN A 22 23.26 16.23 -0.63
C ASN A 22 23.89 15.06 0.13
N ARG A 23 23.25 14.55 1.19
CA ARG A 23 23.71 13.37 1.94
C ARG A 23 23.70 12.11 1.09
N LEU A 24 22.87 12.06 0.06
CA LEU A 24 22.78 10.93 -0.88
C LEU A 24 23.74 11.05 -2.07
N ALA A 25 24.46 12.17 -2.24
CA ALA A 25 25.22 12.45 -3.47
C ALA A 25 26.24 11.37 -3.86
N ASN A 26 26.75 10.61 -2.89
CA ASN A 26 27.71 9.52 -3.11
C ASN A 26 27.12 8.13 -2.80
N ALA A 27 25.81 8.03 -2.56
CA ALA A 27 25.16 6.76 -2.31
C ALA A 27 25.33 5.81 -3.50
N GLU A 28 25.58 4.53 -3.23
CA GLU A 28 25.61 3.50 -4.27
C GLU A 28 24.18 3.22 -4.76
N LEU A 29 24.04 2.86 -6.04
CA LEU A 29 22.77 2.50 -6.65
C LEU A 29 22.78 1.02 -7.04
N GLU A 30 21.83 0.25 -6.54
CA GLU A 30 21.62 -1.16 -6.91
C GLU A 30 20.19 -1.40 -7.41
N VAL A 31 20.02 -2.41 -8.27
CA VAL A 31 18.68 -2.87 -8.65
C VAL A 31 18.10 -3.70 -7.52
N ILE A 32 16.81 -3.51 -7.21
CA ILE A 32 16.13 -4.35 -6.23
C ILE A 32 16.22 -5.83 -6.68
N PRO A 33 16.81 -6.72 -5.87
CA PRO A 33 16.99 -8.11 -6.25
C PRO A 33 15.65 -8.84 -6.39
N SER A 34 15.61 -9.82 -7.28
CA SER A 34 14.43 -10.68 -7.49
C SER A 34 14.54 -12.03 -6.79
N GLN A 35 15.77 -12.44 -6.42
CA GLN A 35 16.02 -13.75 -5.81
C GLN A 35 15.83 -13.70 -4.28
N ARG A 36 14.99 -14.59 -3.75
CA ARG A 36 14.67 -14.62 -2.32
C ARG A 36 15.89 -14.73 -1.41
N ALA A 37 16.84 -15.62 -1.72
CA ALA A 37 18.05 -15.80 -0.92
C ALA A 37 18.91 -14.52 -0.87
N GLN A 38 18.95 -13.76 -1.97
CA GLN A 38 19.63 -12.48 -2.02
C GLN A 38 18.89 -11.40 -1.23
N ILE A 39 17.55 -11.33 -1.37
CA ILE A 39 16.68 -10.44 -0.59
C ILE A 39 16.89 -10.64 0.91
N GLU A 40 16.91 -11.89 1.37
CA GLU A 40 17.11 -12.24 2.78
C GLU A 40 18.53 -11.86 3.26
N ARG A 41 19.55 -12.16 2.45
CA ARG A 41 20.95 -11.81 2.77
C ARG A 41 21.17 -10.30 2.92
N LEU A 42 20.44 -9.50 2.13
CA LEU A 42 20.54 -8.03 2.14
C LEU A 42 19.60 -7.36 3.15
N GLY A 43 18.85 -8.12 3.95
CA GLY A 43 17.93 -7.55 4.93
C GLY A 43 16.68 -6.89 4.33
N LEU A 44 16.38 -7.13 3.05
CA LEU A 44 15.28 -6.48 2.32
C LEU A 44 13.95 -7.23 2.44
N TYR A 45 13.93 -8.40 3.09
CA TYR A 45 12.74 -9.27 3.12
C TYR A 45 11.50 -8.58 3.69
N ASN A 46 11.65 -7.85 4.80
CA ASN A 46 10.51 -7.25 5.50
C ASN A 46 9.79 -6.20 4.64
N VAL A 47 10.52 -5.43 3.84
CA VAL A 47 9.98 -4.39 2.96
C VAL A 47 9.57 -4.92 1.58
N LEU A 48 10.00 -6.13 1.20
CA LEU A 48 9.68 -6.78 -0.09
C LEU A 48 8.67 -7.94 0.03
N LYS A 49 8.18 -8.26 1.24
CA LYS A 49 7.37 -9.47 1.49
C LYS A 49 6.06 -9.52 0.71
N TYR A 50 5.47 -8.36 0.42
CA TYR A 50 4.21 -8.21 -0.31
C TYR A 50 4.44 -7.84 -1.77
N ASP A 51 5.04 -6.68 -2.03
CA ASP A 51 5.38 -6.23 -3.38
C ASP A 51 6.59 -5.29 -3.36
N ARG A 52 7.18 -5.03 -4.53
CA ARG A 52 8.38 -4.21 -4.69
C ARG A 52 8.04 -2.71 -4.73
N PRO A 53 8.62 -1.87 -3.84
CA PRO A 53 8.52 -0.42 -3.93
C PRO A 53 9.46 0.14 -5.01
N GLY A 54 9.27 1.41 -5.39
CA GLY A 54 10.18 2.10 -6.30
C GLY A 54 11.61 2.20 -5.78
N ILE A 55 11.79 2.62 -4.52
CA ILE A 55 13.09 2.87 -3.89
C ILE A 55 13.11 2.33 -2.45
N ILE A 56 14.26 1.77 -2.05
CA ILE A 56 14.61 1.40 -0.67
C ILE A 56 15.97 2.02 -0.36
N LEU A 57 16.08 2.76 0.74
CA LEU A 57 17.34 3.32 1.22
C LEU A 57 17.84 2.50 2.41
N GLN A 58 19.11 2.10 2.34
CA GLN A 58 19.82 1.46 3.43
C GLN A 58 20.99 2.30 3.95
N ASP A 59 21.29 2.15 5.24
CA ASP A 59 22.55 2.53 5.86
C ASP A 59 23.06 1.33 6.68
N ASN A 60 24.33 0.94 6.49
CA ASN A 60 24.95 -0.21 7.18
C ASN A 60 24.14 -1.53 7.13
N ASN A 61 23.53 -1.85 5.97
CA ASN A 61 22.64 -3.01 5.74
C ASN A 61 21.29 -2.95 6.48
N GLU A 62 20.94 -1.83 7.12
CA GLU A 62 19.63 -1.62 7.71
C GLU A 62 18.78 -0.76 6.77
N THR A 63 17.56 -1.20 6.49
CA THR A 63 16.61 -0.39 5.73
C THR A 63 16.06 0.72 6.60
N ILE A 64 16.30 1.97 6.19
CA ILE A 64 15.92 3.15 6.97
C ILE A 64 14.77 3.94 6.34
N PHE A 65 14.50 3.73 5.04
CA PHE A 65 13.45 4.46 4.34
C PHE A 65 12.95 3.72 3.10
N VAL A 66 11.65 3.86 2.79
CA VAL A 66 11.02 3.33 1.57
C VAL A 66 10.25 4.43 0.84
N LEU A 67 10.40 4.47 -0.48
CA LEU A 67 9.65 5.39 -1.34
C LEU A 67 8.95 4.62 -2.45
N GLU A 68 7.63 4.73 -2.46
CA GLU A 68 6.79 4.30 -3.56
C GLU A 68 6.43 5.52 -4.42
N ARG A 69 6.95 5.56 -5.65
CA ARG A 69 6.69 6.64 -6.59
C ARG A 69 5.77 6.16 -7.71
N THR A 70 4.84 7.03 -8.11
CA THR A 70 4.05 6.83 -9.32
C THR A 70 3.63 8.13 -9.98
N VAL A 71 3.57 8.12 -11.31
CA VAL A 71 2.94 9.18 -12.13
C VAL A 71 1.68 8.66 -12.81
N GLU A 72 1.25 7.45 -12.46
CA GLU A 72 0.06 6.84 -13.03
C GLU A 72 -1.20 7.58 -12.60
N VAL A 73 -2.16 7.59 -13.51
CA VAL A 73 -3.47 8.17 -13.26
C VAL A 73 -4.16 7.38 -12.13
N PRO A 74 -4.61 8.05 -11.05
CA PRO A 74 -5.21 7.39 -9.90
C PRO A 74 -6.64 6.97 -10.24
N SER A 75 -6.76 5.85 -10.96
CA SER A 75 -8.04 5.36 -11.47
C SER A 75 -8.23 3.87 -11.18
N GLY A 76 -9.44 3.55 -10.75
CA GLY A 76 -9.89 2.18 -10.50
C GLY A 76 -8.92 1.39 -9.63
N HIS A 77 -8.46 0.28 -10.18
CA HIS A 77 -7.64 -0.72 -9.51
C HIS A 77 -6.20 -0.30 -9.19
N ASN A 78 -5.67 0.75 -9.83
CA ASN A 78 -4.29 1.19 -9.64
C ASN A 78 -4.01 1.65 -8.20
N VAL A 79 -5.05 2.13 -7.51
CA VAL A 79 -4.94 2.68 -6.16
C VAL A 79 -4.56 1.61 -5.14
N GLY A 80 -5.18 0.42 -5.21
CA GLY A 80 -4.89 -0.67 -4.28
C GLY A 80 -3.62 -1.46 -4.61
N GLN A 81 -3.23 -1.53 -5.89
CA GLN A 81 -2.08 -2.33 -6.34
C GLN A 81 -0.78 -2.02 -5.57
N ARG A 82 -0.55 -0.74 -5.29
CA ARG A 82 0.68 -0.26 -4.65
C ARG A 82 0.61 -0.29 -3.12
N TYR A 83 -0.56 -0.56 -2.54
CA TYR A 83 -0.77 -0.52 -1.09
C TYR A 83 0.13 -1.50 -0.33
N GLY A 84 0.30 -2.72 -0.84
CA GLY A 84 1.15 -3.73 -0.20
C GLY A 84 2.61 -3.31 -0.04
N ARG A 85 3.12 -2.43 -0.92
CA ARG A 85 4.49 -1.90 -0.86
C ARG A 85 4.68 -1.00 0.37
N LEU A 86 3.68 -0.16 0.65
CA LEU A 86 3.67 0.75 1.79
C LEU A 86 3.41 0.00 3.10
N LEU A 87 2.48 -0.97 3.08
CA LEU A 87 2.14 -1.76 4.25
C LEU A 87 3.34 -2.58 4.75
N ALA A 88 4.14 -3.16 3.84
CA ALA A 88 5.34 -3.91 4.21
C ALA A 88 6.34 -3.08 5.00
N ALA A 89 6.59 -1.82 4.57
CA ALA A 89 7.45 -0.89 5.27
C ALA A 89 6.85 -0.45 6.62
N ALA A 90 5.55 -0.15 6.64
CA ALA A 90 4.85 0.24 7.86
C ALA A 90 4.91 -0.83 8.97
N GLU A 91 4.65 -2.09 8.60
CA GLU A 91 4.75 -3.24 9.52
C GLU A 91 6.18 -3.46 10.05
N ALA A 92 7.19 -3.03 9.29
CA ALA A 92 8.59 -3.08 9.69
C ALA A 92 9.05 -1.85 10.48
N ARG A 93 8.13 -0.92 10.81
CA ARG A 93 8.41 0.39 11.43
C ARG A 93 9.39 1.27 10.67
N ILE A 94 9.43 1.12 9.34
CA ILE A 94 10.28 1.91 8.46
C ILE A 94 9.46 3.08 7.91
N PRO A 95 9.91 4.35 8.05
CA PRO A 95 9.25 5.49 7.43
C PRO A 95 9.07 5.26 5.92
N THR A 96 7.85 5.46 5.43
CA THR A 96 7.52 5.21 4.03
C THR A 96 6.76 6.38 3.42
N VAL A 97 7.10 6.70 2.17
CA VAL A 97 6.43 7.73 1.39
C VAL A 97 5.70 7.14 0.19
N TYR A 98 4.44 7.51 0.02
CA TYR A 98 3.73 7.38 -1.25
C TYR A 98 3.78 8.71 -1.98
N PHE A 99 4.53 8.78 -3.08
CA PHE A 99 4.67 9.97 -3.90
C PHE A 99 3.96 9.78 -5.25
N GLY A 100 2.75 10.34 -5.35
CA GLY A 100 1.92 10.21 -6.55
C GLY A 100 0.82 11.25 -6.63
N PRO A 101 0.23 11.48 -7.81
CA PRO A 101 -0.77 12.52 -8.01
C PRO A 101 -2.07 12.14 -7.31
N TYR A 102 -2.64 13.08 -6.54
CA TYR A 102 -3.96 12.90 -5.96
C TYR A 102 -5.06 13.00 -7.02
N ALA A 103 -4.81 13.73 -8.10
CA ALA A 103 -5.62 13.70 -9.29
C ALA A 103 -4.74 13.82 -10.53
N ALA A 104 -5.11 13.14 -11.61
CA ALA A 104 -4.43 13.25 -12.90
C ALA A 104 -5.39 12.99 -14.06
N TYR A 105 -5.07 13.54 -15.23
CA TYR A 105 -5.86 13.39 -16.44
C TYR A 105 -5.68 12.01 -17.06
N LYS A 106 -6.78 11.30 -17.30
CA LYS A 106 -6.77 10.05 -18.08
C LYS A 106 -6.84 10.38 -19.56
N HIS A 107 -5.79 10.03 -20.29
CA HIS A 107 -5.76 10.10 -21.75
C HIS A 107 -6.45 8.89 -22.39
N GLY A 108 -7.22 9.13 -23.45
CA GLY A 108 -7.74 8.08 -24.34
C GLY A 108 -9.19 7.62 -24.09
N GLY A 109 -9.95 7.58 -25.19
CA GLY A 109 -11.30 6.98 -25.29
C GLY A 109 -12.42 7.77 -24.62
N ASN A 110 -13.61 7.17 -24.58
CA ASN A 110 -14.84 7.76 -24.01
C ASN A 110 -14.78 8.03 -22.49
N THR A 111 -13.68 7.64 -21.84
CA THR A 111 -13.47 7.81 -20.39
C THR A 111 -12.37 8.83 -20.08
N ALA A 112 -11.96 9.63 -21.06
CA ALA A 112 -11.03 10.72 -20.86
C ALA A 112 -11.55 11.73 -19.83
N GLY A 113 -10.65 12.32 -19.07
CA GLY A 113 -10.99 13.27 -18.01
C GLY A 113 -10.21 13.05 -16.72
N PRO A 114 -10.36 13.96 -15.76
CA PRO A 114 -9.68 13.87 -14.47
C PRO A 114 -10.12 12.63 -13.71
N ARG A 115 -9.15 11.98 -13.08
CA ARG A 115 -9.34 10.88 -12.15
C ARG A 115 -8.72 11.27 -10.82
N TYR A 116 -9.39 10.86 -9.75
CA TYR A 116 -9.10 11.27 -8.40
C TYR A 116 -8.76 10.05 -7.57
N MET A 117 -7.79 10.22 -6.67
CA MET A 117 -7.40 9.22 -5.70
C MET A 117 -8.59 8.80 -4.85
N SER A 118 -8.73 7.50 -4.62
CA SER A 118 -9.73 6.99 -3.69
C SER A 118 -9.39 7.43 -2.27
N LEU A 119 -10.33 8.10 -1.59
CA LEU A 119 -10.13 8.51 -0.19
C LEU A 119 -9.89 7.30 0.74
N ARG A 120 -10.38 6.11 0.36
CA ARG A 120 -10.08 4.86 1.09
C ARG A 120 -8.58 4.55 1.17
N LEU A 121 -7.78 4.96 0.18
CA LEU A 121 -6.32 4.83 0.28
C LEU A 121 -5.79 5.67 1.44
N PHE A 122 -6.15 6.95 1.49
CA PHE A 122 -5.71 7.85 2.56
C PHE A 122 -6.17 7.35 3.92
N TYR A 123 -7.42 6.93 4.05
CA TYR A 123 -7.97 6.40 5.30
C TYR A 123 -7.25 5.12 5.74
N ALA A 124 -6.99 4.20 4.80
CA ALA A 124 -6.28 2.96 5.10
C ALA A 124 -4.82 3.20 5.48
N LEU A 125 -4.12 4.12 4.81
CA LEU A 125 -2.73 4.47 5.13
C LEU A 125 -2.62 5.18 6.48
N ARG A 126 -3.57 6.07 6.80
CA ARG A 126 -3.65 6.70 8.12
C ARG A 126 -3.90 5.68 9.22
N LYS A 127 -4.85 4.76 9.03
CA LYS A 127 -5.10 3.69 10.00
C LYS A 127 -3.88 2.76 10.18
N VAL A 128 -3.14 2.45 9.11
CA VAL A 128 -1.87 1.72 9.19
C VAL A 128 -0.82 2.51 9.98
N SER A 129 -0.69 3.82 9.71
CA SER A 129 0.21 4.71 10.45
C SER A 129 -0.09 4.69 11.95
N GLU A 130 -1.37 4.68 12.33
CA GLU A 130 -1.84 4.60 13.72
C GLU A 130 -1.59 3.21 14.34
N ILE A 131 -1.91 2.12 13.64
CA ILE A 131 -1.75 0.73 14.15
C ILE A 131 -0.29 0.40 14.42
N TYR A 132 0.60 0.73 13.50
CA TYR A 132 2.01 0.39 13.59
C TYR A 132 2.87 1.52 14.15
N ASP A 133 2.26 2.65 14.53
CA ASP A 133 2.94 3.85 15.02
C ASP A 133 4.17 4.19 14.17
N THR A 134 3.91 4.35 12.87
CA THR A 134 4.94 4.49 11.82
C THR A 134 4.53 5.58 10.85
N ALA A 135 5.47 6.42 10.43
CA ALA A 135 5.24 7.44 9.42
C ALA A 135 4.93 6.82 8.04
N VAL A 136 3.64 6.88 7.67
CA VAL A 136 3.17 6.59 6.33
C VAL A 136 2.71 7.90 5.71
N THR A 137 3.57 8.50 4.90
CA THR A 137 3.39 9.87 4.39
C THR A 137 2.97 9.84 2.93
N THR A 138 1.85 10.47 2.59
CA THR A 138 1.52 10.72 1.17
C THR A 138 1.97 12.12 0.78
N ILE A 139 2.63 12.22 -0.36
CA ILE A 139 3.04 13.49 -0.96
C ILE A 139 2.37 13.59 -2.32
N ASN A 140 1.58 14.65 -2.52
CA ASN A 140 0.90 14.88 -3.78
C ASN A 140 1.91 15.24 -4.88
N TRP A 141 1.87 14.51 -5.98
CA TRP A 141 2.59 14.91 -7.19
C TRP A 141 1.84 16.05 -7.88
N PRO A 142 2.49 17.19 -8.15
CA PRO A 142 1.77 18.35 -8.65
C PRO A 142 1.30 18.17 -10.10
N VAL A 143 0.12 18.71 -10.39
CA VAL A 143 -0.50 18.72 -11.72
C VAL A 143 -0.82 20.16 -12.14
N ASP A 144 -0.97 20.40 -13.45
CA ASP A 144 -1.44 21.69 -13.95
C ASP A 144 -2.97 21.85 -13.80
N GLN A 145 -3.51 22.97 -14.30
CA GLN A 145 -4.94 23.27 -14.25
C GLN A 145 -5.80 22.30 -15.08
N GLN A 146 -5.20 21.51 -15.95
CA GLN A 146 -5.83 20.48 -16.77
C GLN A 146 -5.64 19.08 -16.18
N TYR A 147 -5.05 18.97 -14.97
CA TYR A 147 -4.67 17.72 -14.31
C TYR A 147 -3.55 16.95 -15.05
N GLU A 148 -2.75 17.60 -15.89
CA GLU A 148 -1.55 16.98 -16.45
C GLU A 148 -0.43 16.94 -15.42
N VAL A 149 0.24 15.79 -15.36
CA VAL A 149 1.32 15.55 -14.39
C VAL A 149 2.54 16.42 -14.72
N LEU A 150 2.94 17.27 -13.78
CA LEU A 150 4.10 18.15 -13.97
C LEU A 150 5.40 17.35 -13.91
N ARG A 151 6.31 17.62 -14.85
CA ARG A 151 7.63 16.96 -14.92
C ARG A 151 8.80 17.86 -14.50
N THR A 152 8.51 19.13 -14.19
CA THR A 152 9.49 20.16 -13.85
C THR A 152 10.17 19.89 -12.49
N PRO A 153 11.34 20.49 -12.21
CA PRO A 153 12.09 20.23 -10.97
C PRO A 153 11.31 20.47 -9.68
N GLU A 154 10.35 21.39 -9.70
CA GLU A 154 9.54 21.79 -8.54
C GLU A 154 8.72 20.63 -7.97
N LYS A 155 8.43 19.59 -8.77
CA LYS A 155 7.76 18.37 -8.31
C LYS A 155 8.45 17.73 -7.11
N GLY A 156 9.77 17.85 -7.02
CA GLY A 156 10.56 17.25 -5.94
C GLY A 156 10.57 18.07 -4.65
N ASN A 157 10.13 19.33 -4.66
CA ASN A 157 10.36 20.27 -3.54
C ASN A 157 9.79 19.75 -2.22
N ARG A 158 8.57 19.19 -2.25
CA ARG A 158 7.92 18.66 -1.04
C ARG A 158 8.62 17.41 -0.51
N LEU A 159 9.10 16.54 -1.40
CA LEU A 159 9.90 15.37 -1.02
C LEU A 159 11.28 15.77 -0.49
N LYS A 160 11.92 16.82 -1.02
CA LYS A 160 13.17 17.38 -0.47
C LYS A 160 12.98 17.87 0.97
N GLN A 161 11.87 18.56 1.25
CA GLN A 161 11.53 18.98 2.62
C GLN A 161 11.35 17.78 3.55
N TYR A 162 10.69 16.71 3.08
CA TYR A 162 10.57 15.47 3.84
C TYR A 162 11.94 14.84 4.12
N LEU A 163 12.81 14.71 3.12
CA LEU A 163 14.14 14.13 3.28
C LEU A 163 15.03 14.97 4.20
N GLN A 164 14.91 16.31 4.14
CA GLN A 164 15.56 17.18 5.10
C GLN A 164 15.12 16.87 6.54
N LEU A 165 13.82 16.82 6.80
CA LEU A 165 13.29 16.45 8.11
C LEU A 165 13.77 15.06 8.57
N PHE A 166 13.73 14.08 7.67
CA PHE A 166 14.19 12.72 7.92
C PHE A 166 15.65 12.68 8.35
N PHE A 167 16.54 13.21 7.51
CA PHE A 167 17.98 13.12 7.77
C PHE A 167 18.41 14.04 8.91
N ASP A 168 17.77 15.20 9.10
CA ASP A 168 18.08 16.08 10.23
C ASP A 168 17.88 15.39 11.58
N TYR A 169 16.90 14.49 11.67
CA TYR A 169 16.73 13.61 12.82
C TYR A 169 17.72 12.44 12.80
N TYR A 170 17.81 11.74 11.67
CA TYR A 170 18.64 10.54 11.52
C TYR A 170 20.12 10.79 11.83
N ASP A 171 20.67 11.91 11.33
CA ASP A 171 22.08 12.29 11.55
C ASP A 171 22.42 12.48 13.04
N ARG A 172 21.41 12.76 13.88
CA ARG A 172 21.58 13.02 15.33
C ARG A 172 21.23 11.82 16.20
N ASN A 173 20.24 11.03 15.80
CA ASN A 173 19.61 10.02 16.65
C ASN A 173 19.66 8.61 16.05
N GLY A 174 20.08 8.46 14.78
CA GLY A 174 19.96 7.20 14.05
C GLY A 174 18.51 6.86 13.73
N SER A 175 18.23 5.56 13.63
CA SER A 175 16.90 5.01 13.33
C SER A 175 15.95 5.05 14.53
N ASP A 176 16.48 5.06 15.76
CA ASP A 176 15.69 5.05 16.99
C ASP A 176 14.79 6.29 17.09
N GLY A 177 13.47 6.09 17.12
CA GLY A 177 12.48 7.17 17.25
C GLY A 177 12.22 7.97 15.97
N LEU A 178 12.86 7.61 14.84
CA LEU A 178 12.77 8.36 13.58
C LEU A 178 11.35 8.38 13.01
N THR A 179 10.67 7.24 13.05
CA THR A 179 9.36 7.10 12.43
C THR A 179 8.27 7.84 13.21
N GLU A 180 8.36 7.80 14.54
CA GLU A 180 7.51 8.51 15.48
C GLU A 180 7.75 10.02 15.38
N TYR A 181 9.00 10.44 15.27
CA TYR A 181 9.36 11.84 15.05
C TYR A 181 8.72 12.39 13.78
N ILE A 182 8.81 11.66 12.66
CA ILE A 182 8.18 12.07 11.40
C ILE A 182 6.66 12.02 11.53
N TYR A 183 6.10 10.95 12.11
CA TYR A 183 4.66 10.78 12.28
C TYR A 183 4.02 11.92 13.09
N HIS A 184 4.70 12.40 14.13
CA HIS A 184 4.24 13.51 14.97
C HIS A 184 4.66 14.90 14.48
N SER A 185 5.44 14.99 13.40
CA SER A 185 5.93 16.25 12.84
C SER A 185 4.81 17.12 12.29
N ASP A 186 5.08 18.42 12.18
CA ASP A 186 4.17 19.34 11.49
C ASP A 186 4.09 19.05 9.99
N PHE A 187 5.13 18.43 9.40
CA PHE A 187 5.08 17.99 8.01
C PHE A 187 3.98 16.94 7.80
N GLN A 188 3.92 15.90 8.64
CA GLN A 188 2.89 14.87 8.54
C GLN A 188 1.48 15.46 8.75
N LYS A 189 1.32 16.36 9.73
CA LYS A 189 0.05 17.08 9.95
C LYS A 189 -0.39 17.86 8.72
N GLN A 190 0.55 18.54 8.04
CA GLN A 190 0.25 19.27 6.80
C GLN A 190 -0.19 18.32 5.67
N GLN A 191 0.38 17.12 5.58
CA GLN A 191 -0.06 16.12 4.58
C GLN A 191 -1.50 15.64 4.86
N TYR A 192 -1.89 15.45 6.11
CA TYR A 192 -3.29 15.14 6.45
C TYR A 192 -4.24 16.30 6.11
N LEU A 193 -3.85 17.54 6.41
CA LEU A 193 -4.64 18.72 6.03
C LEU A 193 -4.79 18.86 4.50
N GLU A 194 -3.75 18.52 3.74
CA GLU A 194 -3.80 18.49 2.27
C GLU A 194 -4.79 17.41 1.78
N GLN A 195 -4.79 16.22 2.38
CA GLN A 195 -5.76 15.16 2.07
C GLN A 195 -7.20 15.58 2.38
N ASP A 196 -7.43 16.22 3.53
CA ASP A 196 -8.76 16.72 3.93
C ASP A 196 -9.24 17.82 2.96
N TYR A 197 -8.35 18.74 2.58
CA TYR A 197 -8.66 19.77 1.59
C TYR A 197 -9.02 19.15 0.24
N PHE A 198 -8.25 18.17 -0.22
CA PHE A 198 -8.52 17.43 -1.45
C PHE A 198 -9.88 16.73 -1.40
N ALA A 199 -10.20 16.04 -0.29
CA ALA A 199 -11.48 15.37 -0.10
C ALA A 199 -12.67 16.35 -0.17
N GLN A 200 -12.55 17.55 0.41
CA GLN A 200 -13.64 18.53 0.46
C GLN A 200 -13.79 19.36 -0.82
N ARG A 201 -12.72 19.56 -1.59
CA ARG A 201 -12.69 20.51 -2.71
C ARG A 201 -12.65 19.86 -4.08
N GLU A 202 -11.96 18.73 -4.22
CA GLU A 202 -11.71 18.08 -5.51
C GLU A 202 -12.63 16.88 -5.74
N ILE A 203 -12.99 16.17 -4.68
CA ILE A 203 -13.89 15.01 -4.78
C ILE A 203 -15.34 15.49 -4.84
N ARG A 204 -16.02 15.18 -5.96
CA ARG A 204 -17.42 15.60 -6.19
C ARG A 204 -18.40 15.07 -5.13
N ASN A 205 -18.26 13.80 -4.75
CA ASN A 205 -19.15 13.11 -3.80
C ASN A 205 -18.29 12.43 -2.71
N PRO A 206 -17.80 13.15 -1.70
CA PRO A 206 -16.94 12.58 -0.67
C PRO A 206 -17.68 11.55 0.19
N GLU A 207 -18.97 11.74 0.43
CA GLU A 207 -19.82 10.85 1.25
C GLU A 207 -19.86 9.39 0.74
N GLN A 208 -19.53 9.14 -0.55
CA GLN A 208 -19.45 7.79 -1.10
C GLN A 208 -18.36 6.92 -0.44
N TYR A 209 -17.44 7.57 0.30
CA TYR A 209 -16.33 6.93 1.00
C TYR A 209 -16.66 6.62 2.47
N ASP A 210 -17.81 7.08 2.99
CA ASP A 210 -18.25 6.85 4.38
C ASP A 210 -18.78 5.43 4.62
N VAL A 211 -19.13 4.73 3.54
CA VAL A 211 -19.61 3.34 3.57
C VAL A 211 -18.66 2.43 2.78
N PRO A 212 -18.70 1.11 2.98
CA PRO A 212 -18.02 0.17 2.09
C PRO A 212 -18.36 0.37 0.61
N PRO A 213 -17.41 0.13 -0.32
CA PRO A 213 -17.69 0.12 -1.75
C PRO A 213 -18.51 -1.12 -2.14
N GLU A 214 -19.15 -1.13 -3.31
CA GLU A 214 -19.97 -2.26 -3.80
C GLU A 214 -19.23 -3.61 -3.81
N SER A 215 -17.91 -3.59 -3.93
CA SER A 215 -17.08 -4.80 -3.87
C SER A 215 -16.89 -5.36 -2.46
N LEU A 216 -17.37 -4.73 -1.41
CA LEU A 216 -17.17 -5.16 -0.03
C LEU A 216 -18.44 -5.04 0.82
N GLU A 217 -18.74 -6.11 1.55
CA GLU A 217 -19.81 -6.15 2.53
C GLU A 217 -19.26 -6.36 3.94
N ILE A 218 -19.97 -5.85 4.95
CA ILE A 218 -19.69 -6.15 6.35
C ILE A 218 -20.96 -6.74 6.95
N ILE A 219 -20.95 -8.06 7.21
CA ILE A 219 -22.15 -8.82 7.59
C ILE A 219 -21.94 -9.63 8.87
N PRO A 220 -23.00 -9.93 9.64
CA PRO A 220 -22.89 -10.84 10.78
C PRO A 220 -22.50 -12.27 10.35
N ILE A 221 -21.79 -13.00 11.21
CA ILE A 221 -21.39 -14.41 10.93
C ILE A 221 -22.61 -15.28 10.59
N ALA A 222 -23.73 -15.10 11.30
CA ALA A 222 -24.96 -15.87 11.04
C ALA A 222 -25.51 -15.65 9.62
N GLU A 223 -25.38 -14.44 9.09
CA GLU A 223 -25.77 -14.15 7.71
C GLU A 223 -24.80 -14.77 6.71
N PHE A 224 -23.48 -14.68 6.97
CA PHE A 224 -22.47 -15.33 6.15
C PHE A 224 -22.70 -16.85 6.05
N ASN A 225 -22.88 -17.52 7.19
CA ASN A 225 -23.16 -18.95 7.27
C ASN A 225 -24.44 -19.32 6.51
N ARG A 226 -25.53 -18.56 6.71
CA ARG A 226 -26.79 -18.78 5.98
C ARG A 226 -26.62 -18.60 4.47
N ARG A 227 -25.88 -17.57 4.03
CA ARG A 227 -25.69 -17.22 2.61
C ARG A 227 -24.96 -18.31 1.84
N TYR A 228 -23.93 -18.90 2.46
CA TYR A 228 -23.10 -19.93 1.82
C TYR A 228 -23.45 -21.36 2.26
N GLY A 229 -24.49 -21.55 3.07
CA GLY A 229 -24.86 -22.87 3.59
C GLY A 229 -23.77 -23.51 4.44
N LEU A 230 -23.05 -22.69 5.21
CA LEU A 230 -21.92 -23.10 6.04
C LEU A 230 -22.30 -23.13 7.53
N ASP A 231 -21.49 -23.81 8.33
CA ASP A 231 -21.52 -23.75 9.79
C ASP A 231 -20.12 -23.43 10.32
N VAL A 232 -19.59 -22.27 9.92
CA VAL A 232 -18.25 -21.83 10.33
C VAL A 232 -18.34 -21.19 11.71
N HIS A 233 -17.48 -21.66 12.61
CA HIS A 233 -17.28 -21.07 13.92
C HIS A 233 -15.91 -20.39 13.96
N PHE A 234 -15.92 -19.06 13.93
CA PHE A 234 -14.73 -18.26 14.19
C PHE A 234 -14.46 -18.19 15.70
N ALA A 235 -13.29 -17.65 16.07
CA ALA A 235 -12.95 -17.41 17.46
C ALA A 235 -14.01 -16.52 18.15
N ASN A 236 -14.19 -16.70 19.46
CA ASN A 236 -15.32 -16.14 20.22
C ASN A 236 -15.44 -14.61 20.17
N GLN A 237 -14.36 -13.88 19.90
CA GLN A 237 -14.35 -12.43 19.76
C GLN A 237 -14.90 -11.97 18.40
N ILE A 238 -14.86 -12.81 17.38
CA ILE A 238 -15.30 -12.46 16.03
C ILE A 238 -16.83 -12.39 16.01
N ARG A 239 -17.35 -11.27 15.50
CA ARG A 239 -18.80 -10.97 15.42
C ARG A 239 -19.28 -10.79 14.00
N ARG A 240 -18.40 -10.37 13.10
CA ARG A 240 -18.72 -9.98 11.73
C ARG A 240 -17.70 -10.51 10.74
N VAL A 241 -18.12 -10.56 9.48
CA VAL A 241 -17.30 -10.88 8.33
C VAL A 241 -17.16 -9.63 7.49
N VAL A 242 -15.92 -9.24 7.20
CA VAL A 242 -15.57 -8.30 6.14
C VAL A 242 -15.41 -9.14 4.87
N LEU A 243 -16.42 -9.12 4.02
CA LEU A 243 -16.51 -9.95 2.82
C LEU A 243 -16.08 -9.15 1.60
N TYR A 244 -14.93 -9.47 1.02
CA TYR A 244 -14.44 -8.85 -0.21
C TYR A 244 -14.81 -9.70 -1.44
N HIS A 245 -15.66 -9.16 -2.31
CA HIS A 245 -16.07 -9.77 -3.57
C HIS A 245 -14.99 -9.58 -4.64
N VAL A 246 -14.16 -10.60 -4.83
CA VAL A 246 -13.07 -10.56 -5.80
C VAL A 246 -13.59 -10.98 -7.17
N GLY A 247 -13.89 -9.98 -8.00
CA GLY A 247 -14.40 -10.15 -9.36
C GLY A 247 -13.39 -10.68 -10.38
N MET A 248 -12.53 -11.63 -10.01
CA MET A 248 -11.57 -12.26 -10.92
C MET A 248 -12.16 -13.51 -11.58
N THR A 249 -11.84 -13.72 -12.86
CA THR A 249 -12.17 -14.95 -13.62
C THR A 249 -10.96 -15.85 -13.86
N ASN A 250 -9.76 -15.30 -13.69
CA ASN A 250 -8.48 -15.99 -13.71
C ASN A 250 -7.68 -15.57 -12.48
N ILE A 251 -6.98 -16.51 -11.86
CA ILE A 251 -6.19 -16.25 -10.64
C ILE A 251 -5.04 -15.31 -10.99
N ARG A 252 -5.04 -14.13 -10.36
CA ARG A 252 -3.96 -13.14 -10.42
C ARG A 252 -3.92 -12.34 -9.12
N SER A 253 -2.74 -11.87 -8.73
CA SER A 253 -2.58 -11.01 -7.56
C SER A 253 -3.15 -9.62 -7.84
N ASP A 254 -2.67 -8.98 -8.91
CA ASP A 254 -2.99 -7.60 -9.18
C ASP A 254 -4.32 -7.48 -9.93
N PRO A 255 -5.22 -6.59 -9.49
CA PRO A 255 -5.10 -5.63 -8.39
C PRO A 255 -5.59 -6.10 -7.01
N TYR A 256 -6.13 -7.31 -6.96
CA TYR A 256 -7.00 -7.79 -5.90
C TYR A 256 -6.29 -7.97 -4.56
N THR A 257 -5.03 -8.42 -4.54
CA THR A 257 -4.31 -8.64 -3.28
C THR A 257 -3.98 -7.32 -2.57
N GLY A 258 -3.66 -6.27 -3.32
CA GLY A 258 -3.46 -4.93 -2.76
C GLY A 258 -4.77 -4.33 -2.22
N MET A 259 -5.88 -4.56 -2.91
CA MET A 259 -7.21 -4.20 -2.40
C MET A 259 -7.62 -5.01 -1.17
N ALA A 260 -7.30 -6.31 -1.12
CA ALA A 260 -7.56 -7.16 0.04
C ALA A 260 -6.81 -6.65 1.27
N ALA A 261 -5.52 -6.30 1.13
CA ALA A 261 -4.74 -5.65 2.18
C ALA A 261 -5.39 -4.33 2.63
N LEU A 262 -5.70 -3.43 1.68
CA LEU A 262 -6.32 -2.14 1.97
C LEU A 262 -7.63 -2.31 2.75
N TYR A 263 -8.51 -3.22 2.32
CA TYR A 263 -9.78 -3.47 2.99
C TYR A 263 -9.61 -4.15 4.35
N THR A 264 -8.64 -5.05 4.50
CA THR A 264 -8.28 -5.65 5.78
C THR A 264 -7.91 -4.56 6.78
N ASN A 265 -7.00 -3.66 6.41
CA ASN A 265 -6.57 -2.60 7.31
C ASN A 265 -7.66 -1.54 7.53
N LEU A 266 -8.45 -1.20 6.51
CA LEU A 266 -9.46 -0.15 6.63
C LEU A 266 -10.70 -0.61 7.40
N TYR A 267 -11.28 -1.75 7.00
CA TYR A 267 -12.57 -2.23 7.51
C TYR A 267 -12.46 -3.36 8.53
N GLY A 268 -11.31 -4.04 8.59
CA GLY A 268 -11.04 -5.07 9.58
C GLY A 268 -10.67 -4.50 10.96
N ASP A 269 -10.95 -5.32 11.96
CA ASP A 269 -10.57 -5.18 13.36
C ASP A 269 -10.56 -6.55 14.07
N GLU A 270 -10.22 -6.54 15.37
CA GLU A 270 -10.18 -7.71 16.25
C GLU A 270 -11.50 -8.49 16.40
N ASN A 271 -12.63 -7.89 15.99
CA ASN A 271 -13.96 -8.49 16.06
C ASN A 271 -14.46 -8.95 14.68
N SER A 272 -13.59 -8.94 13.67
CA SER A 272 -13.93 -9.26 12.29
C SER A 272 -13.06 -10.38 11.72
N ALA A 273 -13.67 -11.25 10.92
CA ALA A 273 -12.94 -12.14 10.01
C ALA A 273 -12.96 -11.54 8.60
N VAL A 274 -11.82 -11.48 7.94
CA VAL A 274 -11.70 -11.04 6.55
C VAL A 274 -11.82 -12.23 5.62
N ILE A 275 -12.89 -12.29 4.84
CA ILE A 275 -13.15 -13.38 3.91
C ILE A 275 -13.12 -12.87 2.48
N LEU A 276 -12.45 -13.60 1.61
CA LEU A 276 -12.42 -13.31 0.17
C LEU A 276 -13.40 -14.21 -0.56
N GLU A 277 -14.29 -13.63 -1.36
CA GLU A 277 -15.16 -14.38 -2.25
C GLU A 277 -14.60 -14.43 -3.67
N PHE A 278 -14.23 -15.63 -4.11
CA PHE A 278 -13.77 -15.93 -5.47
C PHE A 278 -14.89 -16.65 -6.24
N ALA A 279 -16.00 -15.96 -6.48
CA ALA A 279 -17.22 -16.53 -7.06
C ALA A 279 -17.02 -17.26 -8.42
N ASN A 280 -15.96 -16.95 -9.16
CA ASN A 280 -15.67 -17.56 -10.48
C ASN A 280 -14.49 -18.55 -10.46
N ILE A 281 -13.89 -18.84 -9.30
CA ILE A 281 -12.72 -19.72 -9.20
C ILE A 281 -13.11 -20.96 -8.40
N GLU A 282 -12.87 -22.13 -8.99
CA GLU A 282 -13.04 -23.42 -8.31
C GLU A 282 -11.82 -23.72 -7.42
N ARG A 283 -12.05 -24.37 -6.29
CA ARG A 283 -11.01 -24.71 -5.31
C ARG A 283 -9.87 -25.51 -5.95
N ALA A 284 -10.18 -26.47 -6.82
CA ALA A 284 -9.17 -27.27 -7.50
C ALA A 284 -8.19 -26.41 -8.32
N ARG A 285 -8.70 -25.35 -8.96
CA ARG A 285 -7.89 -24.41 -9.75
C ARG A 285 -6.96 -23.57 -8.86
N TRP A 286 -7.41 -23.21 -7.66
CA TRP A 286 -6.59 -22.52 -6.67
C TRP A 286 -5.37 -23.36 -6.25
N TYR A 287 -5.59 -24.63 -5.93
CA TYR A 287 -4.51 -25.53 -5.48
C TYR A 287 -3.55 -25.98 -6.58
N GLN A 288 -3.83 -25.68 -7.85
CA GLN A 288 -2.84 -25.82 -8.94
C GLN A 288 -1.72 -24.77 -8.85
N GLN A 289 -1.94 -23.66 -8.13
CA GLN A 289 -0.92 -22.64 -7.92
C GLN A 289 0.18 -23.16 -6.98
N SER A 290 1.42 -22.72 -7.21
CA SER A 290 2.48 -22.92 -6.22
C SER A 290 2.17 -22.14 -4.95
N ARG A 291 2.21 -22.80 -3.80
CA ARG A 291 2.08 -22.16 -2.48
C ARG A 291 3.18 -21.12 -2.21
N LEU A 292 4.30 -21.20 -2.93
CA LEU A 292 5.41 -20.25 -2.85
C LEU A 292 5.19 -19.01 -3.73
N SER A 293 4.20 -19.03 -4.63
CA SER A 293 3.91 -17.90 -5.52
C SER A 293 3.48 -16.66 -4.72
N LYS A 294 3.83 -15.48 -5.23
CA LYS A 294 3.39 -14.19 -4.67
C LYS A 294 1.86 -14.15 -4.51
N THR A 295 1.13 -14.55 -5.56
CA THR A 295 -0.35 -14.57 -5.56
C THR A 295 -0.92 -15.38 -4.41
N TYR A 296 -0.45 -16.61 -4.23
CA TYR A 296 -0.94 -17.48 -3.16
C TYR A 296 -0.63 -16.91 -1.77
N ARG A 297 0.63 -16.51 -1.55
CA ARG A 297 1.06 -15.94 -0.26
C ARG A 297 0.31 -14.67 0.10
N MET A 298 0.07 -13.77 -0.85
CA MET A 298 -0.59 -12.50 -0.58
C MET A 298 -2.07 -12.68 -0.24
N PHE A 299 -2.82 -13.49 -0.99
CA PHE A 299 -4.21 -13.73 -0.62
C PHE A 299 -4.32 -14.45 0.73
N LYS A 300 -3.43 -15.41 1.01
CA LYS A 300 -3.35 -16.02 2.33
C LYS A 300 -3.08 -14.98 3.43
N ALA A 301 -2.14 -14.07 3.21
CA ALA A 301 -1.76 -13.06 4.20
C ALA A 301 -2.91 -12.08 4.56
N PHE A 302 -3.83 -11.83 3.62
CA PHE A 302 -4.91 -10.85 3.78
C PHE A 302 -6.30 -11.51 3.80
N SER A 303 -6.40 -12.72 4.36
CA SER A 303 -7.68 -13.40 4.55
C SER A 303 -7.64 -14.41 5.68
N ASP A 304 -8.76 -14.54 6.39
CA ASP A 304 -9.06 -15.61 7.35
C ASP A 304 -9.72 -16.82 6.66
N GLY A 305 -10.07 -16.69 5.39
CA GLY A 305 -10.64 -17.74 4.56
C GLY A 305 -11.06 -17.25 3.18
N ILE A 306 -11.30 -18.20 2.29
CA ILE A 306 -11.71 -17.96 0.90
C ILE A 306 -12.97 -18.79 0.60
N VAL A 307 -14.01 -18.12 0.13
CA VAL A 307 -15.17 -18.75 -0.51
C VAL A 307 -14.87 -18.89 -2.00
N PHE A 308 -14.64 -20.11 -2.44
CA PHE A 308 -14.58 -20.47 -3.86
C PHE A 308 -15.98 -20.68 -4.42
N LYS A 309 -16.07 -20.77 -5.75
CA LYS A 309 -17.31 -21.11 -6.48
C LYS A 309 -18.00 -22.38 -5.95
N ASP A 310 -17.22 -23.35 -5.48
CA ASP A 310 -17.65 -24.71 -5.15
C ASP A 310 -17.41 -25.10 -3.68
N SER A 311 -16.76 -24.26 -2.87
CA SER A 311 -16.42 -24.59 -1.48
C SER A 311 -15.93 -23.40 -0.67
N PHE A 312 -15.84 -23.57 0.65
CA PHE A 312 -15.18 -22.64 1.56
C PHE A 312 -13.92 -23.27 2.15
N VAL A 313 -12.86 -22.49 2.32
CA VAL A 313 -11.59 -22.91 2.92
C VAL A 313 -11.14 -21.86 3.94
N THR A 314 -10.81 -22.29 5.15
CA THR A 314 -10.29 -21.43 6.22
C THR A 314 -8.78 -21.16 6.05
N HIS A 315 -8.27 -20.15 6.73
CA HIS A 315 -6.85 -19.78 6.67
C HIS A 315 -5.88 -20.94 6.93
N ASP A 316 -6.18 -21.78 7.93
CA ASP A 316 -5.33 -22.90 8.34
C ASP A 316 -5.20 -23.96 7.24
N ASP A 317 -6.23 -24.09 6.40
CA ASP A 317 -6.29 -25.05 5.29
C ASP A 317 -5.71 -24.50 3.98
N LEU A 318 -5.36 -23.21 3.91
CA LEU A 318 -4.72 -22.54 2.76
C LEU A 318 -3.18 -22.72 2.76
#